data_AF-A0A484P3H6-F1
#
_entry.id   AF-A0A484P3H6-F1
#
_cell.length_a   1.000
_cell.length_b   1.000
_cell.length_c   1.000
_cell.angle_alpha   90.00
_cell.angle_beta   90.00
_cell.angle_gamma   90.00
#
_symmetry.space_group_name_H-M   'P 1'
#
loop_
_entity.id
_entity.type
_entity.pdbx_description
1 polymer ?
#
loop_
_entity_poly.entity_id
_entity_poly.type
_entity_poly.pdbx_seq_one_letter_code
_entity_poly.pdbx_strand_id
1 'polypeptide(L)'
;MLTLETGLYLRVQELEGGPLPFPLRNGFNAGTAYRALGVFNASESSDAFFILSNDRDEVWFICNRHLRTVTIDAQNKALKAPLSSFK
;
A
#
# COMPACT_ATOMS: atom_id res chain seq x y z
N MET A 1 2.22 -15.54 -7.79
CA MET A 1 2.46 -16.04 -6.42
C MET A 1 1.86 -15.04 -5.44
N LEU A 2 0.88 -15.46 -4.63
CA LEU A 2 0.24 -14.64 -3.58
C LEU A 2 0.94 -14.96 -2.25
N THR A 3 2.08 -14.34 -1.98
CA THR A 3 2.65 -14.41 -0.62
C THR A 3 3.18 -13.05 -0.24
N LEU A 4 2.84 -12.61 0.96
CA LEU A 4 3.33 -11.37 1.54
C LEU A 4 3.66 -11.62 3.01
N GLU A 5 4.75 -11.00 3.47
CA GLU A 5 5.05 -10.89 4.89
C GLU A 5 3.86 -10.31 5.67
N THR A 6 3.53 -10.92 6.80
CA THR A 6 2.39 -10.50 7.59
C THR A 6 2.71 -9.22 8.35
N GLY A 7 1.81 -8.24 8.29
CA GLY A 7 1.99 -6.99 9.04
C GLY A 7 2.83 -5.93 8.34
N LEU A 8 3.10 -6.08 7.04
CA LEU A 8 3.74 -5.01 6.27
C LEU A 8 2.82 -3.78 6.20
N TYR A 9 3.34 -2.64 6.64
CA TYR A 9 2.73 -1.33 6.42
C TYR A 9 3.50 -0.53 5.37
N LEU A 10 2.75 0.10 4.47
CA LEU A 10 3.25 0.89 3.35
C LEU A 10 2.67 2.30 3.42
N ARG A 11 3.43 3.30 2.96
CA ARG A 11 2.92 4.66 2.73
C ARG A 11 2.83 4.94 1.25
N VAL A 12 1.87 5.78 0.87
CA VAL A 12 1.78 6.29 -0.49
C VAL A 12 2.84 7.37 -0.69
N GLN A 13 3.71 7.16 -1.66
CA GLN A 13 4.59 8.16 -2.25
C GLN A 13 4.44 8.04 -3.76
N GLU A 14 3.53 8.85 -4.30
CA GLU A 14 3.24 8.82 -5.72
C GLU A 14 4.47 9.12 -6.58
N LEU A 15 4.73 8.26 -7.57
CA LEU A 15 5.71 8.52 -8.60
C LEU A 15 5.11 9.48 -9.63
N GLU A 16 5.80 10.58 -9.92
CA GLU A 16 5.46 11.47 -11.01
C GLU A 16 5.57 10.73 -12.35
N GLY A 17 4.51 10.79 -13.18
CA GLY A 17 4.42 9.98 -14.40
C GLY A 17 4.31 8.47 -14.16
N GLY A 18 4.00 8.06 -12.93
CA GLY A 18 3.79 6.66 -12.58
C GLY A 18 2.51 6.05 -13.18
N PRO A 19 2.33 4.72 -13.03
CA PRO A 19 1.15 4.02 -13.54
C PRO A 19 -0.15 4.51 -12.91
N LEU A 20 -1.21 4.59 -13.71
CA LEU A 20 -2.55 4.83 -13.18
C LEU A 20 -3.08 3.58 -12.46
N PRO A 21 -3.95 3.73 -11.44
CA PRO A 21 -4.48 4.98 -10.89
C PRO A 21 -3.49 5.70 -9.95
N PHE A 22 -3.61 7.03 -9.87
CA PHE A 22 -2.90 7.88 -8.90
C PHE A 22 -3.54 7.76 -7.50
N PRO A 23 -2.94 7.06 -6.52
CA PRO A 23 -3.58 6.79 -5.23
C PRO A 23 -4.00 8.04 -4.44
N LEU A 24 -3.21 9.14 -4.46
CA LEU A 24 -3.55 10.35 -3.67
C LEU A 24 -4.80 11.06 -4.19
N ARG A 25 -5.21 10.77 -5.43
CA ARG A 25 -6.48 11.26 -6.00
C ARG A 25 -7.65 10.31 -5.76
N ASN A 26 -7.39 9.11 -5.24
CA ASN A 26 -8.34 8.00 -5.14
C ASN A 26 -8.45 7.48 -3.69
N GLY A 27 -8.62 8.40 -2.73
CA GLY A 27 -8.94 8.05 -1.35
C GLY A 27 -7.77 7.60 -0.48
N PHE A 28 -6.53 7.72 -0.96
CA PHE A 28 -5.34 7.61 -0.13
C PHE A 28 -4.78 8.99 0.24
N ASN A 29 -3.96 9.04 1.29
CA ASN A 29 -3.22 10.23 1.67
C ASN A 29 -1.75 9.91 2.03
N ALA A 30 -0.92 10.95 2.11
CA ALA A 30 0.52 10.81 2.36
C ALA A 30 0.90 10.64 3.85
N GLY A 31 -0.03 10.88 4.77
CA GLY A 31 0.15 10.83 6.22
C GLY A 31 -0.28 9.52 6.88
N THR A 32 -0.80 8.56 6.12
CA THR A 32 -1.28 7.26 6.61
C THR A 32 -0.36 6.12 6.15
N ALA A 33 -0.05 5.22 7.07
CA ALA A 33 0.46 3.88 6.77
C ALA A 33 -0.71 2.91 6.56
N TYR A 34 -0.68 2.18 5.45
CA TYR A 34 -1.68 1.22 5.04
C TYR A 34 -1.12 -0.20 5.14
N ARG A 35 -1.86 -1.09 5.79
CA ARG A 35 -1.50 -2.50 5.87
C ARG A 35 -1.69 -3.14 4.50
N ALA A 36 -0.65 -3.80 4.03
CA ALA A 36 -0.75 -4.62 2.85
C ALA A 36 -1.50 -5.92 3.16
N LEU A 37 -2.63 -6.12 2.48
CA LEU A 37 -3.50 -7.28 2.65
C LEU A 37 -3.07 -8.46 1.75
N GLY A 38 -2.31 -8.14 0.72
CA GLY A 38 -1.73 -9.11 -0.21
C GLY A 38 -0.90 -8.42 -1.28
N VAL A 39 -0.25 -9.23 -2.09
CA VAL A 39 0.51 -8.77 -3.26
C VAL A 39 0.18 -9.66 -4.45
N PHE A 40 -0.05 -9.02 -5.59
CA PHE A 40 -0.30 -9.64 -6.88
C PHE A 40 0.74 -9.12 -7.87
N ASN A 41 1.36 -10.00 -8.65
CA ASN A 41 2.18 -9.59 -9.79
C ASN A 41 1.48 -10.06 -11.06
N ALA A 42 1.17 -9.12 -11.95
CA ALA A 42 0.69 -9.46 -13.29
C ALA A 42 1.90 -9.95 -14.08
N SER A 43 1.89 -11.22 -14.49
CA SER A 43 3.02 -11.93 -15.13
C SER A 43 3.64 -11.21 -16.34
N GLU A 44 2.90 -10.27 -16.93
CA GLU A 44 3.28 -9.50 -18.12
C GLU A 44 4.07 -8.21 -17.78
N SER A 45 4.19 -7.87 -16.50
CA SER A 45 4.91 -6.67 -16.03
C SER A 45 5.84 -6.97 -14.87
N SER A 46 6.95 -6.23 -14.76
CA SER A 46 7.82 -6.26 -13.58
C SER A 46 7.20 -5.55 -12.35
N ASP A 47 5.93 -5.14 -12.44
CA ASP A 47 5.24 -4.40 -11.38
C ASP A 47 4.52 -5.35 -10.44
N ALA A 48 4.61 -5.05 -9.15
CA ALA A 48 3.83 -5.72 -8.11
C ALA A 48 2.72 -4.78 -7.65
N PHE A 49 1.52 -5.30 -7.50
CA PHE A 49 0.36 -4.58 -7.00
C PHE A 49 0.05 -5.03 -5.58
N PHE A 50 0.04 -4.09 -4.66
CA PHE A 50 -0.33 -4.32 -3.27
C PHE A 50 -1.81 -4.07 -3.08
N ILE A 51 -2.48 -4.97 -2.36
CA ILE A 51 -3.89 -4.84 -2.03
C ILE A 51 -3.98 -4.04 -0.73
N LEU A 52 -4.57 -2.84 -0.80
CA LEU A 52 -4.70 -1.91 0.32
C LEU A 52 -6.17 -1.50 0.50
N SER A 53 -6.55 -1.21 1.74
CA SER A 53 -7.83 -0.55 2.06
C SER A 53 -7.58 0.94 2.30
N ASN A 54 -8.20 1.80 1.49
CA ASN A 54 -7.97 3.24 1.52
C ASN A 54 -8.79 3.95 2.62
N ASP A 55 -8.76 5.28 2.66
CA ASP A 55 -9.46 6.06 3.69
C ASP A 55 -10.98 6.06 3.52
N ARG A 56 -11.48 5.68 2.34
CA ARG A 56 -12.91 5.54 1.99
C ARG A 56 -13.42 4.10 2.15
N ASP A 57 -12.63 3.23 2.77
CA ASP A 57 -12.91 1.80 2.97
C ASP A 57 -13.05 0.99 1.66
N GLU A 58 -12.46 1.49 0.57
CA GLU A 58 -12.37 0.81 -0.71
C GLU A 58 -11.12 -0.08 -0.78
N VAL A 59 -11.20 -1.20 -1.48
CA VAL A 59 -10.05 -2.09 -1.73
C VAL A 59 -9.44 -1.76 -3.10
N TRP A 60 -8.14 -1.48 -3.11
CA TRP A 60 -7.41 -1.10 -4.32
C TRP A 60 -6.14 -1.92 -4.53
N PHE A 61 -5.76 -2.06 -5.79
CA PHE A 61 -4.51 -2.65 -6.24
C PHE A 61 -3.54 -1.51 -6.60
N ILE A 62 -2.59 -1.24 -5.71
CA ILE A 62 -1.67 -0.12 -5.88
C ILE A 62 -0.31 -0.64 -6.35
N CYS A 63 0.15 -0.14 -7.50
CA CYS A 63 1.46 -0.48 -8.01
C CYS A 63 2.56 -0.08 -7.02
N ASN A 64 3.52 -0.98 -6.80
CA ASN A 64 4.65 -0.84 -5.89
C ASN A 64 5.47 0.42 -6.13
N ARG A 65 5.46 0.95 -7.36
CA ARG A 65 6.12 2.22 -7.71
C ARG A 65 5.62 3.40 -6.88
N HIS A 66 4.34 3.41 -6.51
CA HIS A 66 3.71 4.44 -5.66
C HIS A 66 3.85 4.20 -4.16
N LEU A 67 4.56 3.15 -3.72
CA LEU A 67 4.59 2.72 -2.33
C LEU A 67 6.00 2.74 -1.76
N ARG A 68 6.11 3.05 -0.47
CA ARG A 68 7.34 2.89 0.31
C ARG A 68 7.04 2.13 1.59
N THR A 69 7.99 1.31 2.02
CA THR A 69 7.90 0.57 3.28
C THR A 69 7.90 1.52 4.47
N VAL A 70 7.05 1.24 5.46
CA VAL A 70 7.03 1.95 6.75
C VAL A 70 7.58 1.04 7.83
N THR A 71 6.96 -0.11 8.05
CA THR A 71 7.39 -1.08 9.07
C THR A 71 6.80 -2.46 8.79
N ILE A 72 7.22 -3.46 9.56
CA ILE A 72 6.56 -4.74 9.71
C ILE A 72 6.08 -4.84 11.16
N ASP A 73 4.76 -4.90 11.36
CA ASP A 73 4.13 -5.08 12.66
C ASP A 73 3.01 -6.13 12.53
N ALA A 74 3.39 -7.38 12.81
CA ALA A 74 2.49 -8.53 12.75
C ALA A 74 1.43 -8.53 13.86
N GLN A 75 1.65 -7.81 14.96
CA GLN A 75 0.74 -7.77 16.12
C GLN A 75 -0.38 -6.75 15.93
N ASN A 76 -0.06 -5.62 15.31
CA ASN A 76 -1.08 -4.65 14.93
C ASN A 76 -1.99 -5.27 13.85
N LYS A 77 -3.30 -5.08 13.97
CA LYS A 77 -4.32 -5.60 13.03
C LYS A 77 -5.10 -4.50 12.31
N ALA A 78 -4.75 -3.24 12.56
CA ALA A 78 -5.40 -2.12 11.89
C ALA A 78 -5.12 -2.17 10.38
N LEU A 79 -6.12 -1.80 9.57
CA LEU A 79 -5.93 -1.68 8.11
C LEU A 79 -5.09 -0.44 7.77
N LYS A 80 -5.13 0.56 8.63
CA LYS A 80 -4.51 1.87 8.45
C LYS A 80 -4.18 2.49 9.79
N ALA A 81 -3.09 3.24 9.86
CA ALA A 81 -2.68 3.98 11.04
C ALA A 81 -1.88 5.23 10.63
N PRO A 82 -1.91 6.33 11.42
CA PRO A 82 -1.11 7.51 11.14
C PRO A 82 0.39 7.18 11.06
N LEU A 83 1.14 7.80 10.16
CA LEU A 83 2.59 7.57 10.06
C LEU A 83 3.33 7.91 11.35
N SER A 84 2.85 8.90 12.10
CA SER A 84 3.40 9.27 13.42
C SER A 84 3.32 8.14 14.46
N SER A 85 2.53 7.10 14.22
CA SER A 85 2.44 5.93 15.09
C SER A 85 3.63 4.97 14.93
N PHE A 86 4.44 5.14 13.88
CA PHE A 86 5.58 4.28 13.58
C PHE A 86 6.87 5.11 13.62
N LYS A 87 7.89 4.63 14.34
CA LYS A 87 9.20 5.26 14.49
C LYS A 87 10.18 4.73 13.45
#